data_AF-A0A4U5MU61-F1
#
_entry.id   AF-A0A4U5MU61-F1
#
_cell.length_a   1.000
_cell.length_b   1.000
_cell.length_c   1.000
_cell.angle_alpha   90.00
_cell.angle_beta   90.00
_cell.angle_gamma   90.00
#
_symmetry.space_group_name_H-M   'P 1'
#
loop_
_entity.id
_entity.type
_entity.pdbx_description
1 polymer ?
#
loop_
_entity_poly.entity_id
_entity_poly.type
_entity_poly.pdbx_seq_one_letter_code
_entity_poly.pdbx_strand_id
1 'polypeptide(L)'
;MDNAARLERYVELAVYFSDATSIPLKLFFLYIVIFYTPKRLRRVSLFIINEMVWNFLANILYCFAIFIPVLPAQCCIFNDMSGWFVFLGAEFAGHFFCKLLFLLIVQCAVSIVLSFHFRYLVICHSQWIKNINSVWGYVYGIGLHLVFSVFLLYTGQQFEISLEDYPNQNDLPGQKKLFCYHPYGSRKTVFVVGLFGMFLAFIILVLIPIILSFLHLKRQERTVQARTANMQRKILWNLIKLAMVPVFMGFFPVLLGAFSLYFTYVNGTNEIISISMVVMLNHGTVYGIVTFCVFPEYRKAVKQILGRLVYKITGSSASKVYFVKVKPTF
;
A
#
# COMPACT_ATOMS: atom_id res chain seq x y z
N MET A 1 -18.62 -24.06 18.84
CA MET A 1 -18.50 -22.90 17.94
C MET A 1 -18.10 -23.41 16.58
N ASP A 2 -18.91 -23.11 15.57
CA ASP A 2 -18.61 -23.37 14.16
C ASP A 2 -17.28 -22.71 13.75
N ASN A 3 -16.52 -23.33 12.85
CA ASN A 3 -15.22 -22.84 12.39
C ASN A 3 -15.34 -21.44 11.74
N ALA A 4 -16.46 -21.18 11.05
CA ALA A 4 -16.74 -19.88 10.44
C ALA A 4 -16.84 -18.75 11.49
N ALA A 5 -17.62 -18.96 12.57
CA ALA A 5 -17.77 -17.98 13.64
C ALA A 5 -16.45 -17.70 14.39
N ARG A 6 -15.54 -18.70 14.44
CA ARG A 6 -14.20 -18.51 15.00
C ARG A 6 -13.33 -17.67 14.09
N LEU A 7 -13.37 -17.90 12.78
CA LEU A 7 -12.63 -17.14 11.79
C LEU A 7 -13.08 -15.68 11.76
N GLU A 8 -14.39 -15.43 11.75
CA GLU A 8 -14.99 -14.10 11.83
C GLU A 8 -14.47 -13.33 13.05
N ARG A 9 -14.61 -13.91 14.26
CA ARG A 9 -14.12 -13.28 15.49
C ARG A 9 -12.61 -13.02 15.46
N TYR A 10 -11.83 -13.95 14.90
CA TYR A 10 -10.39 -13.78 14.76
C TYR A 10 -10.06 -12.59 13.87
N VAL A 11 -10.70 -12.50 12.70
CA VAL A 11 -10.48 -11.43 11.72
C VAL A 11 -10.84 -10.07 12.34
N GLU A 12 -12.02 -9.96 12.95
CA GLU A 12 -12.44 -8.73 13.63
C GLU A 12 -11.40 -8.25 14.64
N LEU A 13 -11.01 -9.12 15.58
CA LEU A 13 -10.02 -8.78 16.60
C LEU A 13 -8.66 -8.41 16.00
N ALA A 14 -8.22 -9.13 14.97
CA ALA A 14 -6.95 -8.87 14.29
C ALA A 14 -6.96 -7.51 13.58
N VAL A 15 -8.07 -7.14 12.92
CA VAL A 15 -8.23 -5.83 12.28
C VAL A 15 -8.25 -4.73 13.34
N TYR A 16 -9.08 -4.86 14.38
CA TYR A 16 -9.15 -3.87 15.47
C TYR A 16 -7.78 -3.61 16.12
N PHE A 17 -7.04 -4.68 16.45
CA PHE A 17 -5.71 -4.55 17.03
C PHE A 17 -4.71 -3.92 16.06
N SER A 18 -4.76 -4.32 14.78
CA SER A 18 -3.91 -3.76 13.73
C SER A 18 -4.18 -2.28 13.53
N ASP A 19 -5.44 -1.84 13.52
CA ASP A 19 -5.80 -0.44 13.32
C ASP A 19 -5.46 0.44 14.54
N ALA A 20 -5.79 -0.04 15.75
CA ALA A 20 -5.48 0.65 16.99
C ALA A 20 -3.98 0.95 17.15
N THR A 21 -3.12 0.08 16.62
CA THR A 21 -1.66 0.24 16.68
C THR A 21 -1.09 0.93 15.44
N SER A 22 -1.56 0.58 14.24
CA SER A 22 -0.99 1.05 12.98
C SER A 22 -1.32 2.51 12.68
N ILE A 23 -2.52 2.98 13.01
CA ILE A 23 -2.95 4.36 12.69
C ILE A 23 -2.09 5.41 13.40
N PRO A 24 -1.91 5.35 14.74
CA PRO A 24 -1.02 6.28 15.43
C PRO A 24 0.42 6.22 14.91
N LEU A 25 0.92 5.01 14.64
CA LEU A 25 2.26 4.82 14.08
C LEU A 25 2.42 5.44 12.69
N LYS A 26 1.44 5.24 11.79
CA LYS A 26 1.46 5.83 10.44
C LYS A 26 1.38 7.35 10.46
N LEU A 27 0.55 7.93 11.33
CA LEU A 27 0.51 9.37 11.54
C LEU A 27 1.86 9.91 12.04
N PHE A 28 2.47 9.21 13.00
CA PHE A 28 3.82 9.54 13.46
C PHE A 28 4.85 9.44 12.32
N PHE A 29 4.78 8.39 11.49
CA PHE A 29 5.68 8.22 10.35
C PHE A 29 5.53 9.34 9.32
N LEU A 30 4.30 9.66 8.93
CA LEU A 30 3.99 10.79 8.05
C LEU A 30 4.52 12.10 8.62
N TYR A 31 4.30 12.37 9.91
CA TYR A 31 4.84 13.55 10.59
C TYR A 31 6.37 13.64 10.46
N ILE A 32 7.09 12.55 10.74
CA ILE A 32 8.56 12.55 10.62
C ILE A 32 9.00 12.81 9.18
N VAL A 33 8.39 12.15 8.20
CA VAL A 33 8.77 12.33 6.79
C VAL A 33 8.44 13.74 6.31
N ILE A 34 7.30 14.32 6.68
CA ILE A 34 6.92 15.67 6.27
C ILE A 34 7.85 16.72 6.88
N PHE A 35 8.09 16.66 8.20
CA PHE A 35 8.76 17.76 8.92
C PHE A 35 10.26 17.60 9.10
N TYR A 36 10.80 16.38 8.99
CA TYR A 36 12.22 16.10 9.25
C TYR A 36 13.00 15.64 8.00
N THR A 37 12.39 15.70 6.80
CA THR A 37 13.12 15.43 5.56
C THR A 37 14.13 16.54 5.24
N PRO A 38 15.42 16.22 5.06
CA PRO A 38 16.41 17.22 4.64
C PRO A 38 16.18 17.66 3.19
N LYS A 39 16.54 18.91 2.84
CA LYS A 39 16.36 19.48 1.49
C LYS A 39 16.83 18.55 0.36
N ARG A 40 17.93 17.82 0.55
CA ARG A 40 18.50 16.88 -0.43
C ARG A 40 17.62 15.66 -0.76
N LEU A 41 16.74 15.27 0.17
CA LEU A 41 15.82 14.13 0.02
C LEU A 41 14.39 14.58 -0.30
N ARG A 42 14.11 15.89 -0.35
CA ARG A 42 12.75 16.43 -0.48
C ARG A 42 11.97 15.90 -1.69
N ARG A 43 12.64 15.65 -2.82
CA ARG A 43 11.95 15.06 -3.99
C ARG A 43 11.62 13.59 -3.79
N VAL A 44 12.51 12.84 -3.14
CA VAL A 44 12.30 11.42 -2.83
C VAL A 44 11.21 11.27 -1.78
N SER A 45 11.18 12.14 -0.77
CA SER A 45 10.16 12.09 0.28
C SER A 45 8.75 12.33 -0.25
N LEU A 46 8.54 13.10 -1.32
CA LEU A 46 7.21 13.27 -1.91
C LEU A 46 6.63 11.94 -2.39
N PHE A 47 7.46 11.06 -2.96
CA PHE A 47 7.01 9.73 -3.38
C PHE A 47 6.76 8.80 -2.20
N ILE A 48 7.62 8.86 -1.17
CA ILE A 48 7.40 8.13 0.09
C ILE A 48 6.09 8.58 0.75
N ILE A 49 5.81 9.89 0.77
CA ILE A 49 4.55 10.45 1.29
C ILE A 49 3.37 9.98 0.44
N ASN A 50 3.47 10.01 -0.89
CA ASN A 50 2.41 9.53 -1.79
C ASN A 50 2.02 8.09 -1.43
N GLU A 51 3.00 7.19 -1.35
CA GLU A 51 2.77 5.80 -0.96
C GLU A 51 2.17 5.67 0.46
N MET A 52 2.73 6.39 1.45
CA MET A 52 2.24 6.38 2.83
C MET A 52 0.80 6.88 2.95
N VAL A 53 0.40 7.89 2.16
CA VAL A 53 -0.95 8.44 2.17
C VAL A 53 -1.96 7.43 1.63
N TRP A 54 -1.70 6.82 0.47
CA TRP A 54 -2.61 5.79 -0.06
C TRP A 54 -2.76 4.60 0.89
N ASN A 55 -1.67 4.18 1.52
CA ASN A 55 -1.72 3.12 2.52
C ASN A 55 -2.49 3.55 3.78
N PHE A 56 -2.29 4.77 4.26
CA PHE A 56 -3.01 5.31 5.40
C PHE A 56 -4.51 5.36 5.14
N LEU A 57 -4.92 5.84 3.96
CA LEU A 57 -6.32 5.86 3.54
C LEU A 57 -6.94 4.45 3.51
N ALA A 58 -6.20 3.43 3.06
CA ALA A 58 -6.68 2.05 3.07
C ALA A 58 -6.97 1.55 4.49
N ASN A 59 -6.11 1.85 5.47
CA ASN A 59 -6.35 1.48 6.86
C ASN A 59 -7.50 2.27 7.50
N ILE A 60 -7.61 3.56 7.18
CA ILE A 60 -8.77 4.35 7.62
C ILE A 60 -10.06 3.73 7.09
N LEU A 61 -10.07 3.24 5.86
CA LEU A 61 -11.23 2.54 5.30
C LEU A 61 -11.58 1.28 6.10
N TYR A 62 -10.59 0.48 6.51
CA TYR A 62 -10.81 -0.71 7.35
C TYR A 62 -11.35 -0.42 8.75
N CYS A 63 -11.17 0.79 9.28
CA CYS A 63 -11.81 1.19 10.54
C CYS A 63 -13.33 1.30 10.43
N PHE A 64 -13.85 1.53 9.22
CA PHE A 64 -15.30 1.69 9.02
C PHE A 64 -15.99 0.36 8.74
N ALA A 65 -15.32 -0.54 8.02
CA ALA A 65 -15.89 -1.84 7.70
C ALA A 65 -14.81 -2.88 7.40
N ILE A 66 -15.21 -4.15 7.51
CA ILE A 66 -14.44 -5.30 7.04
C ILE A 66 -15.32 -6.15 6.13
N PHE A 67 -14.68 -7.01 5.34
CA PHE A 67 -15.38 -8.11 4.70
C PHE A 67 -14.73 -9.45 5.06
N ILE A 68 -15.56 -10.49 5.13
CA ILE A 68 -15.11 -11.85 5.42
C ILE A 68 -15.47 -12.72 4.22
N PRO A 69 -14.48 -13.38 3.58
CA PRO A 69 -14.74 -14.22 2.42
C PRO A 69 -15.60 -15.44 2.80
N VAL A 70 -16.54 -15.79 1.93
CA VAL A 70 -17.38 -16.98 2.01
C VAL A 70 -17.21 -17.81 0.75
N LEU A 71 -16.14 -18.59 0.71
CA LEU A 71 -15.88 -19.58 -0.32
C LEU A 71 -16.50 -20.94 0.07
N PRO A 72 -17.03 -21.71 -0.91
CA PRO A 72 -16.84 -21.56 -2.35
C PRO A 72 -17.80 -20.61 -3.08
N ALA A 73 -18.79 -20.02 -2.40
CA ALA A 73 -19.83 -19.17 -2.99
C ALA A 73 -19.33 -17.84 -3.60
N GLN A 74 -18.04 -17.51 -3.51
CA GLN A 74 -17.48 -16.24 -4.01
C GLN A 74 -18.22 -14.99 -3.52
N CYS A 75 -18.78 -15.10 -2.32
CA CYS A 75 -19.43 -14.02 -1.63
C CYS A 75 -18.55 -13.54 -0.49
N CYS A 76 -18.89 -12.38 0.03
CA CYS A 76 -18.30 -11.82 1.22
C CYS A 76 -19.40 -11.33 2.16
N ILE A 77 -19.20 -11.54 3.46
CA ILE A 77 -20.02 -10.91 4.50
C ILE A 77 -19.49 -9.49 4.67
N PHE A 78 -20.35 -8.50 4.50
CA PHE A 78 -20.02 -7.10 4.77
C PHE A 78 -20.36 -6.77 6.23
N ASN A 79 -19.34 -6.47 7.04
CA ASN A 79 -19.53 -6.02 8.41
C ASN A 79 -19.21 -4.54 8.55
N ASP A 80 -20.26 -3.72 8.57
CA ASP A 80 -20.18 -2.29 8.87
C ASP A 80 -19.99 -2.08 10.38
N MET A 81 -18.74 -1.81 10.78
CA MET A 81 -18.35 -1.64 12.19
C MET A 81 -18.86 -0.31 12.75
N SER A 82 -19.02 0.69 11.90
CA SER A 82 -19.31 2.06 12.30
C SER A 82 -20.79 2.43 12.18
N GLY A 83 -21.56 1.65 11.42
CA GLY A 83 -22.94 1.96 11.04
C GLY A 83 -23.06 3.02 9.94
N TRP A 84 -21.94 3.47 9.36
CA TRP A 84 -21.92 4.56 8.38
C TRP A 84 -22.51 4.16 7.04
N PHE A 85 -22.54 2.87 6.71
CA PHE A 85 -22.99 2.37 5.42
C PHE A 85 -24.41 1.78 5.45
N VAL A 86 -25.10 1.85 6.59
CA VAL A 86 -26.45 1.29 6.77
C VAL A 86 -27.44 1.79 5.72
N PHE A 87 -27.34 3.05 5.29
CA PHE A 87 -28.26 3.65 4.32
C PHE A 87 -28.07 3.16 2.87
N LEU A 88 -26.93 2.56 2.54
CA LEU A 88 -26.61 2.13 1.17
C LEU A 88 -27.12 0.72 0.83
N GLY A 89 -27.53 -0.06 1.83
CA GLY A 89 -27.77 -1.50 1.69
C GLY A 89 -26.45 -2.28 1.68
N ALA A 90 -26.46 -3.46 2.33
CA ALA A 90 -25.23 -4.23 2.57
C ALA A 90 -24.53 -4.68 1.28
N GLU A 91 -25.31 -5.02 0.25
CA GLU A 91 -24.79 -5.48 -1.04
C GLU A 91 -24.03 -4.38 -1.78
N PHE A 92 -24.68 -3.24 -2.02
CA PHE A 92 -24.04 -2.09 -2.68
C PHE A 92 -22.87 -1.55 -1.85
N ALA A 93 -23.04 -1.42 -0.53
CA ALA A 93 -21.98 -0.97 0.36
C ALA A 93 -20.76 -1.91 0.31
N GLY A 94 -20.97 -3.22 0.30
CA GLY A 94 -19.92 -4.23 0.20
C GLY A 94 -19.14 -4.14 -1.12
N HIS A 95 -19.85 -4.05 -2.24
CA HIS A 95 -19.25 -3.82 -3.55
C HIS A 95 -18.44 -2.52 -3.63
N PHE A 96 -19.04 -1.41 -3.19
CA PHE A 96 -18.39 -0.11 -3.17
C PHE A 96 -17.14 -0.10 -2.29
N PHE A 97 -17.23 -0.65 -1.08
CA PHE A 97 -16.12 -0.79 -0.15
C PHE A 97 -14.97 -1.60 -0.77
N CYS A 98 -15.29 -2.76 -1.37
CA CYS A 98 -14.29 -3.62 -2.01
C CYS A 98 -13.57 -2.89 -3.16
N LYS A 99 -14.31 -2.23 -4.06
CA LYS A 99 -13.71 -1.41 -5.13
C LYS A 99 -12.80 -0.33 -4.59
N LEU A 100 -13.27 0.42 -3.60
CA LEU A 100 -12.49 1.52 -3.02
C LEU A 100 -11.21 0.99 -2.36
N LEU A 101 -11.29 -0.12 -1.66
CA LEU A 101 -10.12 -0.76 -1.06
C LEU A 101 -9.10 -1.21 -2.11
N PHE A 102 -9.53 -1.98 -3.12
CA PHE A 102 -8.65 -2.42 -4.20
C PHE A 102 -8.05 -1.24 -4.97
N LEU A 103 -8.82 -0.16 -5.16
CA LEU A 103 -8.34 1.08 -5.76
C LEU A 103 -7.17 1.65 -4.96
N LEU A 104 -7.31 1.76 -3.63
CA LEU A 104 -6.25 2.29 -2.76
C LEU A 104 -4.98 1.41 -2.78
N ILE A 105 -5.15 0.08 -2.82
CA ILE A 105 -4.03 -0.87 -2.97
C ILE A 105 -3.30 -0.64 -4.31
N VAL A 106 -4.04 -0.49 -5.40
CA VAL A 106 -3.47 -0.22 -6.72
C VAL A 106 -2.78 1.15 -6.74
N GLN A 107 -3.32 2.18 -6.07
CA GLN A 107 -2.63 3.48 -5.98
C GLN A 107 -1.30 3.39 -5.20
N CYS A 108 -1.20 2.52 -4.20
CA CYS A 108 0.08 2.25 -3.53
C CYS A 108 1.10 1.68 -4.54
N ALA A 109 0.69 0.72 -5.37
CA ALA A 109 1.56 0.14 -6.40
C ALA A 109 2.00 1.17 -7.45
N VAL A 110 1.06 2.01 -7.93
CA VAL A 110 1.38 3.11 -8.85
C VAL A 110 2.37 4.09 -8.23
N SER A 111 2.26 4.38 -6.92
CA SER A 111 3.20 5.26 -6.21
C SER A 111 4.64 4.71 -6.22
N ILE A 112 4.79 3.39 -6.09
CA ILE A 112 6.10 2.71 -6.19
C ILE A 112 6.65 2.81 -7.61
N VAL A 113 5.82 2.55 -8.62
CA VAL A 113 6.19 2.70 -10.05
C VAL A 113 6.70 4.12 -10.31
N LEU A 114 5.93 5.14 -9.92
CA LEU A 114 6.31 6.55 -10.07
C LEU A 114 7.64 6.85 -9.38
N SER A 115 7.88 6.29 -8.18
CA SER A 115 9.14 6.46 -7.45
C SER A 115 10.35 6.04 -8.30
N PHE A 116 10.28 4.87 -8.94
CA PHE A 116 11.38 4.36 -9.77
C PHE A 116 11.47 5.06 -11.13
N HIS A 117 10.35 5.45 -11.73
CA HIS A 117 10.32 6.22 -12.97
C HIS A 117 11.02 7.57 -12.81
N PHE A 118 10.61 8.38 -11.82
CA PHE A 118 11.24 9.67 -11.57
C PHE A 118 12.69 9.52 -11.12
N ARG A 119 13.03 8.43 -10.42
CA ARG A 119 14.42 8.13 -10.07
C ARG A 119 15.29 7.90 -11.30
N TYR A 120 14.79 7.10 -12.24
CA TYR A 120 15.45 6.85 -13.52
C TYR A 120 15.62 8.13 -14.32
N LEU A 121 14.58 8.96 -14.44
CA LEU A 121 14.66 10.25 -15.13
C LEU A 121 15.70 11.19 -14.50
N VAL A 122 15.76 11.26 -13.16
CA VAL A 122 16.77 12.08 -12.47
C VAL A 122 18.19 11.57 -12.70
N ILE A 123 18.40 10.25 -12.79
CA ILE A 123 19.73 9.66 -12.97
C ILE A 123 20.18 9.77 -14.43
N CYS A 124 19.34 9.36 -15.38
CA CYS A 124 19.71 9.21 -16.79
C CYS A 124 19.47 10.47 -17.62
N HIS A 125 18.53 11.32 -17.20
CA HIS A 125 18.07 12.51 -17.93
C HIS A 125 18.11 13.77 -17.07
N SER A 126 19.15 13.89 -16.23
CA SER A 126 19.28 14.99 -15.25
C SER A 126 19.30 16.40 -15.86
N GLN A 127 19.81 16.57 -17.09
CA GLN A 127 19.81 17.85 -17.79
C GLN A 127 18.41 18.18 -18.33
N TRP A 128 17.75 17.20 -18.95
CA TRP A 128 16.41 17.35 -19.51
C TRP A 128 15.38 17.68 -18.42
N ILE A 129 15.41 16.96 -17.29
CA ILE A 129 14.44 17.18 -16.20
C ILE A 129 14.61 18.53 -15.50
N LYS A 130 15.76 19.21 -15.63
CA LYS A 130 15.95 20.57 -15.10
C LYS A 130 15.18 21.62 -15.90
N ASN A 131 14.95 21.34 -17.19
CA ASN A 131 14.29 22.26 -18.11
C ASN A 131 12.77 22.03 -18.18
N ILE A 132 12.28 20.93 -17.62
CA ILE A 132 10.85 20.61 -17.62
C ILE A 132 10.17 21.27 -16.45
N ASN A 133 9.03 21.91 -16.74
CA ASN A 133 8.13 22.41 -15.72
C ASN A 133 7.59 21.24 -14.86
N SER A 134 7.69 21.38 -13.53
CA SER A 134 7.23 20.37 -12.56
C SER A 134 5.77 19.95 -12.75
N VAL A 135 4.93 20.83 -13.32
CA VAL A 135 3.52 20.54 -13.67
C VAL A 135 3.40 19.27 -14.51
N TRP A 136 4.27 19.06 -15.50
CA TRP A 136 4.23 17.86 -16.35
C TRP A 136 4.50 16.58 -15.58
N GLY A 137 5.32 16.64 -14.52
CA GLY A 137 5.52 15.52 -13.61
C GLY A 137 4.24 15.15 -12.85
N TYR A 138 3.48 16.14 -12.40
CA TYR A 138 2.19 15.92 -11.74
C TYR A 138 1.14 15.38 -12.72
N VAL A 139 1.05 15.94 -13.93
CA VAL A 139 0.15 15.45 -14.99
C VAL A 139 0.46 13.99 -15.30
N TYR A 140 1.74 13.63 -15.44
CA TYR A 140 2.16 12.24 -15.64
C TYR A 140 1.75 11.33 -14.49
N GLY A 141 1.97 11.77 -13.24
CA GLY A 141 1.58 11.01 -12.05
C GLY A 141 0.07 10.77 -11.97
N ILE A 142 -0.73 11.83 -12.13
CA ILE A 142 -2.20 11.77 -12.13
C ILE A 142 -2.69 10.87 -13.26
N GLY A 143 -2.14 11.02 -14.47
CA GLY A 143 -2.50 10.19 -15.61
C GLY A 143 -2.28 8.70 -15.34
N LEU A 144 -1.14 8.34 -14.75
CA LEU A 144 -0.85 6.94 -14.41
C LEU A 144 -1.82 6.40 -13.34
N HIS A 145 -2.09 7.17 -12.29
CA HIS A 145 -3.09 6.81 -11.28
C HIS A 145 -4.47 6.59 -11.90
N LEU A 146 -4.93 7.49 -12.77
CA LEU A 146 -6.23 7.39 -13.44
C LEU A 146 -6.34 6.17 -14.36
N VAL A 147 -5.32 5.89 -15.18
CA VAL A 147 -5.33 4.75 -16.11
C VAL A 147 -5.54 3.43 -15.35
N PHE A 148 -4.77 3.19 -14.29
CA PHE A 148 -4.92 1.97 -13.50
C PHE A 148 -6.21 1.94 -12.67
N SER A 149 -6.71 3.12 -12.25
CA SER A 149 -8.02 3.23 -11.59
C SER A 149 -9.16 2.80 -12.50
N VAL A 150 -9.23 3.36 -13.71
CA VAL A 150 -10.28 3.07 -14.68
C VAL A 150 -10.25 1.61 -15.07
N PHE A 151 -9.05 1.06 -15.33
CA PHE A 151 -8.89 -0.35 -15.64
C PHE A 151 -9.43 -1.26 -14.51
N LEU A 152 -9.05 -0.99 -13.25
CA LEU A 152 -9.48 -1.78 -12.10
C LEU A 152 -10.99 -1.69 -11.87
N LEU A 153 -11.55 -0.48 -11.92
CA LEU A 153 -12.99 -0.28 -11.73
C LEU A 153 -13.79 -0.93 -12.84
N TYR A 154 -13.31 -0.86 -14.09
CA TYR A 154 -13.93 -1.52 -15.23
C TYR A 154 -13.94 -3.04 -15.06
N THR A 155 -12.78 -3.67 -14.79
CA THR A 155 -12.72 -5.13 -14.62
C THR A 155 -13.45 -5.61 -13.38
N GLY A 156 -13.38 -4.84 -12.28
CA GLY A 156 -14.13 -5.09 -11.05
C GLY A 156 -15.64 -5.07 -11.30
N GLN A 157 -16.16 -4.05 -11.98
CA GLN A 157 -17.58 -3.96 -12.34
C GLN A 157 -18.06 -5.19 -13.15
N GLN A 158 -17.23 -5.73 -14.04
CA GLN A 158 -17.58 -6.92 -14.81
C GLN A 158 -17.65 -8.19 -13.94
N PHE A 159 -16.93 -8.22 -12.81
CA PHE A 159 -16.88 -9.37 -11.91
C PHE A 159 -18.07 -9.44 -10.95
N GLU A 160 -18.72 -8.31 -10.71
CA GLU A 160 -19.85 -8.20 -9.78
C GLU A 160 -21.10 -8.85 -10.31
N ILE A 161 -21.88 -9.42 -9.39
CA ILE A 161 -23.19 -10.00 -9.66
C ILE A 161 -24.13 -9.61 -8.52
N SER A 162 -25.39 -9.32 -8.84
CA SER A 162 -26.38 -9.08 -7.80
C SER A 162 -26.72 -10.36 -7.06
N LEU A 163 -27.22 -10.27 -5.82
CA LEU A 163 -27.71 -11.43 -5.07
C LEU A 163 -28.91 -12.09 -5.77
N GLU A 164 -29.77 -11.30 -6.41
CA GLU A 164 -30.95 -11.78 -7.14
C GLU A 164 -30.54 -12.59 -8.39
N ASP A 165 -29.51 -12.14 -9.09
CA ASP A 165 -29.00 -12.78 -10.31
C ASP A 165 -28.01 -13.94 -10.01
N TYR A 166 -27.75 -14.25 -8.73
CA TYR A 166 -26.79 -15.27 -8.37
C TYR A 166 -27.24 -16.66 -8.87
N PRO A 167 -26.38 -17.40 -9.61
CA PRO A 167 -26.83 -18.54 -10.42
C PRO A 167 -27.37 -19.71 -9.60
N ASN A 168 -26.87 -19.90 -8.38
CA ASN A 168 -27.29 -20.96 -7.47
C ASN A 168 -27.70 -20.36 -6.12
N GLN A 169 -28.98 -20.03 -5.96
CA GLN A 169 -29.52 -19.46 -4.71
C GLN A 169 -29.30 -20.38 -3.49
N ASN A 170 -29.23 -21.69 -3.71
CA ASN A 170 -28.97 -22.67 -2.64
C ASN A 170 -27.54 -22.62 -2.10
N ASP A 171 -26.59 -22.05 -2.86
CA ASP A 171 -25.19 -21.91 -2.43
C ASP A 171 -24.99 -20.66 -1.55
N LEU A 172 -25.98 -19.75 -1.53
CA LEU A 172 -25.92 -18.55 -0.71
C LEU A 172 -26.17 -18.90 0.76
N PRO A 173 -25.29 -18.49 1.68
CA PRO A 173 -25.60 -18.64 3.10
C PRO A 173 -26.81 -17.76 3.42
N GLY A 174 -27.70 -18.20 4.32
CA GLY A 174 -28.90 -17.45 4.73
C GLY A 174 -28.64 -16.15 5.52
N GLN A 175 -27.49 -15.51 5.32
CA GLN A 175 -27.02 -14.33 6.04
C GLN A 175 -27.45 -13.04 5.36
N LYS A 176 -27.87 -12.05 6.15
CA LYS A 176 -28.52 -10.81 5.66
C LYS A 176 -27.56 -9.68 5.25
N LYS A 177 -26.28 -9.96 4.96
CA LYS A 177 -25.26 -8.93 4.68
C LYS A 177 -24.22 -9.38 3.64
N LEU A 178 -24.68 -9.97 2.55
CA LEU A 178 -23.81 -10.53 1.53
C LEU A 178 -23.66 -9.58 0.35
N PHE A 179 -22.51 -9.68 -0.30
CA PHE A 179 -22.28 -9.22 -1.66
C PHE A 179 -21.47 -10.29 -2.38
N CYS A 180 -21.72 -10.51 -3.67
CA CYS A 180 -21.22 -11.69 -4.38
C CYS A 180 -20.58 -11.33 -5.72
N TYR A 181 -19.72 -12.22 -6.19
CA TYR A 181 -19.06 -12.09 -7.48
C TYR A 181 -19.36 -13.31 -8.35
N HIS A 182 -19.21 -13.16 -9.67
CA HIS A 182 -19.47 -14.24 -10.62
C HIS A 182 -18.63 -15.50 -10.31
N PRO A 183 -19.24 -16.63 -9.90
CA PRO A 183 -18.50 -17.80 -9.43
C PRO A 183 -17.68 -18.51 -10.54
N TYR A 184 -18.11 -18.35 -11.79
CA TYR A 184 -17.53 -18.98 -12.97
C TYR A 184 -17.76 -18.12 -14.23
N GLY A 185 -17.15 -18.55 -15.34
CA GLY A 185 -17.32 -17.93 -16.66
C GLY A 185 -16.33 -16.82 -16.97
N SER A 186 -16.51 -16.19 -18.14
CA SER A 186 -15.58 -15.20 -18.70
C SER A 186 -15.41 -13.96 -17.83
N ARG A 187 -16.47 -13.52 -17.14
CA ARG A 187 -16.45 -12.35 -16.24
C ARG A 187 -15.41 -12.51 -15.12
N LYS A 188 -15.41 -13.67 -14.43
CA LYS A 188 -14.39 -14.04 -13.44
C LYS A 188 -12.99 -14.10 -14.07
N THR A 189 -12.86 -14.76 -15.22
CA THR A 189 -11.58 -14.90 -15.91
C THR A 189 -10.98 -13.54 -16.30
N VAL A 190 -11.79 -12.62 -16.83
CA VAL A 190 -11.35 -11.27 -17.21
C VAL A 190 -10.81 -10.50 -16.00
N PHE A 191 -11.50 -10.56 -14.86
CA PHE A 191 -11.02 -9.90 -13.64
C PHE A 191 -9.71 -10.50 -13.13
N VAL A 192 -9.65 -11.82 -12.97
CA VAL A 192 -8.45 -12.50 -12.45
C VAL A 192 -7.26 -12.31 -13.39
N VAL A 193 -7.42 -12.58 -14.69
CA VAL A 193 -6.35 -12.38 -15.69
C VAL A 193 -5.97 -10.91 -15.79
N GLY A 194 -6.94 -10.00 -15.72
CA GLY A 194 -6.69 -8.56 -15.70
C GLY A 194 -5.84 -8.12 -14.50
N LEU A 195 -6.10 -8.68 -13.32
CA LEU A 195 -5.32 -8.42 -12.11
C LEU A 195 -3.87 -8.96 -12.25
N PHE A 196 -3.69 -10.19 -12.75
CA PHE A 196 -2.35 -10.73 -13.04
C PHE A 196 -1.60 -9.90 -14.11
N GLY A 197 -2.29 -9.48 -15.16
CA GLY A 197 -1.74 -8.64 -16.22
C GLY A 197 -1.30 -7.27 -15.70
N MET A 198 -2.10 -6.64 -14.84
CA MET A 198 -1.75 -5.39 -14.16
C MET A 198 -0.48 -5.55 -13.30
N PHE A 199 -0.41 -6.64 -12.55
CA PHE A 199 0.73 -6.95 -11.70
C PHE A 199 2.01 -7.20 -12.49
N LEU A 200 1.92 -7.94 -13.59
CA LEU A 200 3.02 -8.11 -14.52
C LEU A 200 3.48 -6.76 -15.10
N ALA A 201 2.54 -5.88 -15.47
CA ALA A 201 2.85 -4.54 -15.94
C ALA A 201 3.61 -3.73 -14.86
N PHE A 202 3.17 -3.76 -13.60
CA PHE A 202 3.89 -3.09 -12.51
C PHE A 202 5.31 -3.62 -12.31
N ILE A 203 5.51 -4.94 -12.37
CA ILE A 203 6.85 -5.53 -12.28
C ILE A 203 7.74 -5.00 -13.41
N ILE A 204 7.25 -5.00 -14.65
CA ILE A 204 8.00 -4.51 -15.81
C ILE A 204 8.34 -3.02 -15.64
N LEU A 205 7.34 -2.20 -15.27
CA LEU A 205 7.49 -0.77 -15.06
C LEU A 205 8.42 -0.42 -13.89
N VAL A 206 8.61 -1.31 -12.91
CA VAL A 206 9.59 -1.12 -11.82
C VAL A 206 10.98 -1.61 -12.22
N LEU A 207 11.09 -2.81 -12.78
CA LEU A 207 12.38 -3.45 -13.06
C LEU A 207 13.16 -2.75 -14.16
N ILE A 208 12.51 -2.33 -15.25
CA ILE A 208 13.19 -1.67 -16.37
C ILE A 208 13.91 -0.39 -15.91
N PRO A 209 13.26 0.58 -15.24
CA PRO A 209 13.93 1.78 -14.73
C PRO A 209 15.06 1.50 -13.74
N ILE A 210 14.91 0.47 -12.89
CA ILE A 210 15.97 0.07 -11.95
C ILE A 210 17.21 -0.41 -12.72
N ILE A 211 17.03 -1.34 -13.65
CA ILE A 211 18.13 -1.92 -14.45
C ILE A 211 18.82 -0.81 -15.23
N LEU A 212 18.05 0.01 -15.96
CA LEU A 212 18.60 1.12 -16.74
C LEU A 212 19.33 2.15 -15.86
N SER A 213 18.82 2.44 -14.66
CA SER A 213 19.49 3.33 -13.70
C SER A 213 20.86 2.79 -13.27
N PHE A 214 20.97 1.49 -12.97
CA PHE A 214 22.25 0.88 -12.60
C PHE A 214 23.23 0.84 -13.77
N LEU A 215 22.75 0.47 -14.97
CA LEU A 215 23.57 0.46 -16.19
C LEU A 215 24.12 1.86 -16.50
N HIS A 216 23.28 2.89 -16.39
CA HIS A 216 23.70 4.27 -16.61
C HIS A 216 24.71 4.76 -15.55
N LEU A 217 24.46 4.47 -14.26
CA LEU A 217 25.40 4.80 -13.18
C LEU A 217 26.76 4.13 -13.37
N LYS A 218 26.79 2.88 -13.83
CA LYS A 218 28.05 2.16 -14.13
C LYS A 218 28.79 2.79 -15.32
N ARG A 219 28.06 3.20 -16.36
CA ARG A 219 28.64 3.87 -17.53
C ARG A 219 29.25 5.24 -17.19
N GLN A 220 28.56 6.00 -16.33
CA GLN A 220 28.96 7.36 -15.93
C GLN A 220 29.99 7.42 -14.81
N GLU A 221 30.40 6.28 -14.25
CA GLU A 221 31.35 6.20 -13.12
C GLU A 221 32.71 6.84 -13.44
N ARG A 222 33.11 6.87 -14.73
CA ARG A 222 34.34 7.53 -15.18
C ARG A 222 34.24 9.04 -15.34
N THR A 223 33.02 9.57 -15.53
CA THR A 223 32.80 10.97 -15.93
C THR A 223 32.20 11.81 -14.80
N VAL A 224 31.39 11.19 -13.96
CA VAL A 224 30.73 11.84 -12.81
C VAL A 224 31.62 11.71 -11.58
N GLN A 225 31.69 12.78 -10.78
CA GLN A 225 32.38 12.76 -9.50
C GLN A 225 31.93 11.55 -8.66
N ALA A 226 32.90 10.72 -8.24
CA ALA A 226 32.65 9.47 -7.51
C ALA A 226 31.71 9.64 -6.30
N ARG A 227 31.79 10.79 -5.62
CA ARG A 227 30.90 11.15 -4.50
C ARG A 227 29.42 11.19 -4.90
N THR A 228 29.10 11.80 -6.04
CA THR A 228 27.71 11.92 -6.53
C THR A 228 27.19 10.57 -6.99
N ALA A 229 27.99 9.81 -7.73
CA ALA A 229 27.62 8.46 -8.17
C ALA A 229 27.31 7.53 -6.98
N ASN A 230 28.17 7.53 -5.95
CA ASN A 230 27.96 6.76 -4.72
C ASN A 230 26.70 7.18 -3.97
N MET A 231 26.39 8.48 -3.90
CA MET A 231 25.16 8.97 -3.31
C MET A 231 23.93 8.48 -4.09
N GLN A 232 23.94 8.54 -5.43
CA GLN A 232 22.82 8.07 -6.25
C GLN A 232 22.61 6.55 -6.12
N ARG A 233 23.71 5.78 -6.13
CA ARG A 233 23.68 4.32 -5.92
C ARG A 233 23.11 3.97 -4.56
N LYS A 234 23.50 4.69 -3.51
CA LYS A 234 22.98 4.48 -2.14
C LYS A 234 21.47 4.75 -2.04
N ILE A 235 20.99 5.85 -2.62
CA ILE A 235 19.54 6.16 -2.62
C ILE A 235 18.76 5.11 -3.41
N LEU A 236 19.27 4.64 -4.56
CA LEU A 236 18.60 3.60 -5.35
C LEU A 236 18.49 2.28 -4.56
N TRP A 237 19.57 1.84 -3.91
CA TRP A 237 19.54 0.67 -3.02
C TRP A 237 18.56 0.83 -1.86
N ASN A 238 18.49 2.03 -1.29
CA ASN A 238 17.53 2.35 -0.23
C ASN A 238 16.08 2.21 -0.73
N LEU A 239 15.77 2.70 -1.94
CA LEU A 239 14.44 2.54 -2.54
C LEU A 239 14.10 1.08 -2.86
N ILE A 240 15.07 0.29 -3.34
CA ILE A 240 14.86 -1.15 -3.58
C ILE A 240 14.52 -1.86 -2.28
N LYS A 241 15.26 -1.59 -1.20
CA LYS A 241 14.97 -2.15 0.13
C LYS A 241 13.57 -1.79 0.61
N LEU A 242 13.12 -0.57 0.35
CA LEU A 242 11.77 -0.13 0.71
C LEU A 242 10.71 -0.83 -0.13
N ALA A 243 10.92 -0.96 -1.44
CA ALA A 243 10.00 -1.64 -2.35
C ALA A 243 9.84 -3.14 -2.06
N MET A 244 10.79 -3.79 -1.37
CA MET A 244 10.61 -5.18 -0.95
C MET A 244 9.42 -5.36 0.00
N VAL A 245 9.11 -4.36 0.83
CA VAL A 245 8.01 -4.42 1.80
C VAL A 245 6.64 -4.56 1.10
N PRO A 246 6.24 -3.67 0.18
CA PRO A 246 4.98 -3.81 -0.57
C PRO A 246 4.96 -5.02 -1.49
N VAL A 247 6.11 -5.51 -1.96
CA VAL A 247 6.16 -6.76 -2.73
C VAL A 247 5.78 -7.96 -1.85
N PHE A 248 6.36 -8.09 -0.66
CA PHE A 248 6.08 -9.24 0.21
C PHE A 248 4.78 -9.13 0.99
N MET A 249 4.39 -7.93 1.44
CA MET A 249 3.22 -7.74 2.29
C MET A 249 2.01 -7.16 1.55
N GLY A 250 2.15 -6.77 0.29
CA GLY A 250 1.06 -6.31 -0.56
C GLY A 250 0.85 -7.26 -1.74
N PHE A 251 1.81 -7.30 -2.66
CA PHE A 251 1.71 -8.07 -3.90
C PHE A 251 1.50 -9.56 -3.67
N PHE A 252 2.30 -10.19 -2.81
CA PHE A 252 2.18 -11.63 -2.55
C PHE A 252 0.83 -12.02 -1.90
N PRO A 253 0.33 -11.32 -0.85
CA PRO A 253 -1.03 -11.52 -0.33
C PRO A 253 -2.13 -11.38 -1.38
N VAL A 254 -2.05 -10.39 -2.28
CA VAL A 254 -3.05 -10.24 -3.35
C VAL A 254 -2.99 -11.39 -4.35
N LEU A 255 -1.79 -11.88 -4.71
CA LEU A 255 -1.67 -13.06 -5.57
C LEU A 255 -2.24 -14.32 -4.93
N LEU A 256 -2.00 -14.54 -3.63
CA LEU A 256 -2.60 -15.64 -2.89
C LEU A 256 -4.12 -15.52 -2.86
N GLY A 257 -4.65 -14.32 -2.59
CA GLY A 257 -6.09 -14.05 -2.65
C GLY A 257 -6.68 -14.32 -4.03
N ALA A 258 -6.02 -13.87 -5.09
CA ALA A 258 -6.44 -14.13 -6.48
C ALA A 258 -6.44 -15.63 -6.81
N PHE A 259 -5.43 -16.36 -6.35
CA PHE A 259 -5.37 -17.82 -6.48
C PHE A 259 -6.53 -18.50 -5.73
N SER A 260 -6.79 -18.11 -4.48
CA SER A 260 -7.91 -18.63 -3.69
C SER A 260 -9.28 -18.30 -4.30
N LEU A 261 -9.44 -17.12 -4.89
CA LEU A 261 -10.65 -16.73 -5.63
C LEU A 261 -10.81 -17.54 -6.93
N TYR A 262 -9.71 -17.96 -7.56
CA TYR A 262 -9.81 -18.81 -8.74
C TYR A 262 -10.16 -20.26 -8.36
N PHE A 263 -9.46 -20.82 -7.38
CA PHE A 263 -9.58 -22.19 -6.88
C PHE A 263 -10.35 -22.27 -5.56
N THR A 264 -11.64 -21.95 -5.61
CA THR A 264 -12.48 -21.78 -4.42
C THR A 264 -12.73 -23.04 -3.60
N TYR A 265 -12.59 -24.22 -4.22
CA TYR A 265 -12.83 -25.51 -3.58
C TYR A 265 -11.60 -26.05 -2.80
N VAL A 266 -10.48 -25.33 -2.81
CA VAL A 266 -9.32 -25.70 -1.99
C VAL A 266 -9.63 -25.43 -0.52
N ASN A 267 -9.35 -26.41 0.34
CA ASN A 267 -9.53 -26.27 1.78
C ASN A 267 -8.66 -25.14 2.33
N GLY A 268 -9.21 -24.32 3.23
CA GLY A 268 -8.46 -23.25 3.89
C GLY A 268 -8.43 -21.92 3.13
N THR A 269 -9.17 -21.77 2.03
CA THR A 269 -9.14 -20.55 1.19
C THR A 269 -9.69 -19.32 1.92
N ASN A 270 -10.72 -19.47 2.75
CA ASN A 270 -11.24 -18.38 3.58
C ASN A 270 -10.18 -17.88 4.58
N GLU A 271 -9.46 -18.80 5.20
CA GLU A 271 -8.38 -18.53 6.14
C GLU A 271 -7.19 -17.85 5.44
N ILE A 272 -6.79 -18.33 4.25
CA ILE A 272 -5.70 -17.74 3.45
C ILE A 272 -6.02 -16.28 3.09
N ILE A 273 -7.23 -16.00 2.60
CA ILE A 273 -7.65 -14.63 2.25
C ILE A 273 -7.68 -13.75 3.50
N SER A 274 -8.24 -14.27 4.60
CA SER A 274 -8.34 -13.55 5.88
C SER A 274 -6.96 -13.19 6.45
N ILE A 275 -6.02 -14.14 6.46
CA ILE A 275 -4.64 -13.90 6.90
C ILE A 275 -3.94 -12.91 5.97
N SER A 276 -4.12 -13.06 4.66
CA SER A 276 -3.56 -12.15 3.65
C SER A 276 -4.03 -10.71 3.87
N MET A 277 -5.31 -10.52 4.19
CA MET A 277 -5.88 -9.21 4.54
C MET A 277 -5.19 -8.59 5.77
N VAL A 278 -5.00 -9.36 6.85
CA VAL A 278 -4.31 -8.90 8.07
C VAL A 278 -2.84 -8.54 7.78
N VAL A 279 -2.15 -9.32 6.94
CA VAL A 279 -0.78 -9.00 6.50
C VAL A 279 -0.75 -7.68 5.74
N MET A 280 -1.68 -7.47 4.81
CA MET A 280 -1.78 -6.23 4.03
C MET A 280 -2.10 -5.02 4.90
N LEU A 281 -2.95 -5.16 5.91
CA LEU A 281 -3.25 -4.10 6.88
C LEU A 281 -2.01 -3.58 7.62
N ASN A 282 -1.09 -4.50 7.93
CA ASN A 282 0.15 -4.20 8.65
C ASN A 282 1.29 -3.72 7.74
N HIS A 283 1.13 -3.81 6.41
CA HIS A 283 2.12 -3.38 5.42
C HIS A 283 2.68 -1.99 5.71
N GLY A 284 1.83 -0.98 5.90
CA GLY A 284 2.30 0.40 6.09
C GLY A 284 3.07 0.63 7.38
N THR A 285 2.75 -0.12 8.44
CA THR A 285 3.51 -0.05 9.70
C THR A 285 4.93 -0.56 9.48
N VAL A 286 5.05 -1.74 8.85
CA VAL A 286 6.36 -2.31 8.50
C VAL A 286 7.12 -1.40 7.54
N TYR A 287 6.43 -0.85 6.54
CA TYR A 287 7.02 0.09 5.59
C TYR A 287 7.60 1.33 6.27
N GLY A 288 6.88 1.93 7.23
CA GLY A 288 7.36 3.08 7.99
C GLY A 288 8.57 2.75 8.88
N ILE A 289 8.57 1.59 9.54
CA ILE A 289 9.72 1.09 10.31
C ILE A 289 10.94 0.93 9.40
N VAL A 290 10.78 0.26 8.26
CA VAL A 290 11.86 0.07 7.29
C VAL A 290 12.35 1.41 6.74
N THR A 291 11.45 2.37 6.48
CA THR A 291 11.81 3.74 6.07
C THR A 291 12.76 4.38 7.07
N PHE A 292 12.50 4.26 8.37
CA PHE A 292 13.39 4.80 9.40
C PHE A 292 14.71 4.04 9.50
N CYS A 293 14.71 2.72 9.32
CA CYS A 293 15.92 1.92 9.31
C CYS A 293 16.84 2.24 8.13
N VAL A 294 16.25 2.49 6.96
CA VAL A 294 16.96 2.75 5.70
C VAL A 294 17.49 4.18 5.60
N PHE A 295 16.77 5.17 6.14
CA PHE A 295 17.17 6.58 6.09
C PHE A 295 17.70 7.07 7.44
N PRO A 296 19.04 7.28 7.56
CA PRO A 296 19.65 7.65 8.84
C PRO A 296 19.17 9.00 9.38
N GLU A 297 18.71 9.91 8.52
CA GLU A 297 18.16 11.21 8.91
C GLU A 297 16.86 11.06 9.70
N TYR A 298 15.95 10.19 9.27
CA TYR A 298 14.70 9.93 10.01
C TYR A 298 14.98 9.22 11.33
N ARG A 299 15.90 8.24 11.34
CA ARG A 299 16.33 7.59 12.59
C ARG A 299 16.89 8.57 13.61
N LYS A 300 17.67 9.56 13.16
CA LYS A 300 18.19 10.62 14.05
C LYS A 300 17.06 11.48 14.60
N ALA A 301 16.10 11.87 13.77
CA ALA A 301 14.93 12.64 14.20
C ALA A 301 14.10 11.88 15.26
N VAL A 302 13.80 10.60 15.02
CA VAL A 302 13.07 9.75 15.97
C VAL A 302 13.80 9.63 17.31
N LYS A 303 15.12 9.36 17.29
CA LYS A 303 15.93 9.29 18.51
C LYS A 303 15.91 10.59 19.31
N GLN A 304 15.93 11.74 18.64
CA GLN A 304 15.86 13.04 19.30
C GLN A 304 14.49 13.30 19.94
N ILE A 305 13.41 12.94 19.25
CA ILE A 305 12.04 13.10 19.79
C ILE A 305 11.83 12.18 20.98
N LEU A 306 12.16 10.89 20.85
CA LEU A 306 12.05 9.93 21.96
C LEU A 306 12.92 10.32 23.15
N GLY A 307 14.15 10.77 22.91
CA GLY A 307 15.03 11.27 23.98
C GLY A 307 14.44 12.46 24.75
N ARG A 308 13.78 13.40 24.05
CA ARG A 308 13.07 14.52 24.68
C ARG A 308 11.85 14.08 25.47
N LEU A 309 11.08 13.12 24.96
CA LEU A 309 9.92 12.57 25.65
C LEU A 309 10.32 11.84 26.93
N VAL A 310 11.32 10.94 26.85
CA VAL A 310 11.86 10.23 28.01
C VAL A 310 12.39 11.22 29.06
N TYR A 311 13.17 12.23 28.63
CA TYR A 311 13.67 13.28 29.53
C TYR A 311 12.53 14.03 30.25
N LYS A 312 11.46 14.37 29.53
CA LYS A 312 10.30 15.05 30.10
C LYS A 312 9.53 14.17 31.10
N ILE A 313 9.43 12.86 30.83
CA ILE A 313 8.74 11.90 31.69
C ILE A 313 9.55 11.58 32.94
N THR A 314 10.87 11.38 32.82
CA THR A 314 11.72 10.97 33.94
C THR A 314 12.10 12.13 34.88
N GLY A 315 11.74 13.37 34.55
CA GLY A 315 11.97 14.52 35.43
C GLY A 315 13.43 14.77 35.78
N SER A 316 14.38 14.25 34.98
CA SER A 316 15.81 14.28 35.31
C SER A 316 16.37 15.71 35.16
N SER A 317 16.27 16.47 36.25
CA SER A 317 16.88 17.78 36.42
C SER A 317 18.35 17.64 36.82
N ALA A 318 19.22 17.19 35.90
CA ALA A 318 20.68 17.47 35.89
C ALA A 318 21.41 16.60 34.85
N SER A 319 21.62 17.13 33.65
CA SER A 319 22.95 17.21 33.03
C SER A 319 22.82 17.96 31.71
N LYS A 320 23.77 18.84 31.42
CA LYS A 320 23.87 19.60 30.16
C LYS A 320 24.01 18.63 28.98
N VAL A 321 22.90 18.15 28.45
CA VAL A 321 22.91 17.54 27.12
C VAL A 321 23.10 18.69 26.15
N TYR A 322 24.32 18.85 25.66
CA TYR A 322 24.64 19.76 24.57
C TYR A 322 23.88 19.31 23.32
N PHE A 323 22.64 19.74 23.20
CA PHE A 323 21.88 19.58 21.97
C PHE A 323 22.47 20.53 20.94
N VAL A 324 23.20 19.96 19.99
CA VAL A 324 23.54 20.65 18.75
C VAL A 324 22.22 21.09 18.14
N LYS A 325 21.95 22.40 18.21
CA LYS A 325 20.79 23.05 17.60
C LYS A 325 20.94 22.85 16.09
N VAL A 326 20.36 21.78 15.55
CA VAL A 326 20.24 21.62 14.10
C VAL A 326 19.29 22.72 13.67
N LYS A 327 19.84 23.85 13.20
CA LYS A 327 19.05 24.93 12.62
C LYS A 327 18.19 24.29 11.53
N PRO A 328 16.86 24.34 11.62
CA PRO A 328 16.03 23.97 10.49
C PRO A 328 16.39 24.97 9.38
N THR A 329 17.05 24.46 8.35
CA THR A 329 17.23 25.20 7.12
C THR A 329 15.87 25.12 6.43
N PHE A 330 14.99 26.07 6.73
CA PHE A 330 13.81 26.32 5.91
C PHE A 330 14.25 26.86 4.54
#